data_AF-A0A5B7FNM5-F1
#
_entry.id   AF-A0A5B7FNM5-F1
#
_cell.length_a   1.000
_cell.length_b   1.000
_cell.length_c   1.000
_cell.angle_alpha   90.00
_cell.angle_beta   90.00
_cell.angle_gamma   90.00
#
_symmetry.space_group_name_H-M   'P 1'
#
loop_
_entity.id
_entity.type
_entity.pdbx_description
1 polymer ?
#
loop_
_entity_poly.entity_id
_entity_poly.type
_entity_poly.pdbx_seq_one_letter_code
_entity_poly.pdbx_strand_id
1 'polypeptide(L)'
;MADCNGLDKTFLEHHKQQLQTSGVPAHFWPTIFRKLLAQVYDAGEYFQLCQLTYSDGDGDRDDPLWRVAVTRPEGIKADDPNQ
;
A
#
# COMPACT_ATOMS: atom_id res chain seq x y z
N MET A 1 -26.26 -13.41 -6.26
CA MET A 1 -25.10 -12.53 -6.51
C MET A 1 -25.50 -11.18 -5.95
N ALA A 2 -24.82 -10.68 -4.92
CA ALA A 2 -25.21 -9.44 -4.28
C ALA A 2 -25.00 -8.26 -5.26
N ASP A 3 -26.03 -7.44 -5.42
CA ASP A 3 -25.99 -6.26 -6.29
C ASP A 3 -24.97 -5.26 -5.75
N CYS A 4 -23.83 -5.12 -6.44
CA CYS A 4 -22.72 -4.24 -6.02
C CYS A 4 -22.97 -2.74 -6.30
N ASN A 5 -24.21 -2.34 -6.63
CA ASN A 5 -24.50 -0.96 -7.04
C ASN A 5 -24.47 -0.01 -5.83
N GLY A 6 -23.43 0.83 -5.73
CA GLY A 6 -23.33 1.95 -4.78
C GLY A 6 -22.41 1.74 -3.58
N LEU A 7 -21.86 0.54 -3.38
CA LEU A 7 -20.90 0.26 -2.30
C LEU A 7 -19.62 1.10 -2.40
N ASP A 8 -19.22 1.43 -3.63
CA ASP A 8 -18.10 2.34 -3.93
C ASP A 8 -18.35 3.76 -3.41
N LYS A 9 -19.58 4.26 -3.52
CA LYS A 9 -19.98 5.58 -2.99
C LYS A 9 -19.96 5.59 -1.47
N THR A 10 -20.58 4.60 -0.84
CA THR A 10 -20.56 4.45 0.62
C THR A 10 -19.13 4.31 1.15
N PHE A 11 -18.28 3.54 0.47
CA PHE A 11 -16.85 3.46 0.80
C PHE A 11 -16.19 4.83 0.76
N LEU A 12 -16.39 5.62 -0.30
CA LEU A 12 -15.81 6.95 -0.39
C LEU A 12 -16.39 7.92 0.66
N GLU A 13 -17.69 7.84 0.98
CA GLU A 13 -18.30 8.66 2.03
C GLU A 13 -17.62 8.46 3.39
N HIS A 14 -17.27 7.21 3.74
CA HIS A 14 -16.63 6.90 5.01
C HIS A 14 -15.11 7.07 5.01
N HIS A 15 -14.44 6.76 3.90
CA HIS A 15 -12.97 6.61 3.87
C HIS A 15 -12.23 7.72 3.11
N LYS A 16 -12.92 8.65 2.46
CA LYS A 16 -12.27 9.72 1.66
C LYS A 16 -11.26 10.52 2.47
N GLN A 17 -11.58 10.93 3.70
CA GLN A 17 -10.66 11.70 4.53
C GLN A 17 -9.38 10.91 4.86
N GLN A 18 -9.51 9.61 5.12
CA GLN A 18 -8.37 8.72 5.39
C GLN A 18 -7.47 8.62 4.15
N LEU A 19 -8.06 8.35 2.98
CA LEU A 19 -7.32 8.25 1.71
C LEU A 19 -6.57 9.54 1.37
N GLN A 20 -7.22 10.69 1.59
CA GLN A 20 -6.61 11.99 1.35
C GLN A 20 -5.47 12.30 2.33
N THR A 21 -5.65 12.03 3.63
CA THR A 21 -4.65 12.33 4.66
C THR A 21 -3.44 11.41 4.54
N SER A 22 -3.63 10.17 4.08
CA SER A 22 -2.55 9.24 3.75
C SER A 22 -1.88 9.53 2.39
N GLY A 23 -2.33 10.55 1.66
CA GLY A 23 -1.72 10.94 0.37
C GLY A 23 -2.00 9.99 -0.79
N VAL A 24 -3.05 9.15 -0.71
CA VAL A 24 -3.40 8.17 -1.74
C VAL A 24 -4.03 8.88 -2.96
N PRO A 25 -3.45 8.79 -4.17
CA PRO A 25 -4.02 9.39 -5.36
C PRO A 25 -5.42 8.86 -5.71
N ALA A 26 -6.31 9.77 -6.14
CA ALA A 26 -7.73 9.45 -6.35
C ALA A 26 -8.01 8.35 -7.38
N HIS A 27 -7.15 8.19 -8.38
CA HIS A 27 -7.30 7.16 -9.41
C HIS A 27 -7.08 5.73 -8.87
N PHE A 28 -6.44 5.57 -7.69
CA PHE A 28 -6.28 4.27 -7.03
C PHE A 28 -7.46 3.88 -6.13
N TRP A 29 -8.34 4.81 -5.75
CA TRP A 29 -9.43 4.54 -4.80
C TRP A 29 -10.38 3.41 -5.25
N PRO A 30 -10.77 3.29 -6.54
CA PRO A 30 -11.58 2.16 -7.00
C PRO A 30 -10.84 0.83 -6.87
N THR A 31 -9.53 0.81 -7.16
CA THR A 31 -8.69 -0.39 -7.02
C THR A 31 -8.58 -0.81 -5.56
N ILE A 32 -8.36 0.13 -4.64
CA ILE A 32 -8.33 -0.13 -3.19
C ILE A 32 -9.67 -0.71 -2.72
N PHE A 33 -10.80 -0.09 -3.06
CA PHE A 33 -12.12 -0.60 -2.71
C PHE A 33 -12.30 -2.05 -3.19
N ARG A 34 -11.97 -2.34 -4.45
CA ARG A 34 -12.06 -3.70 -5.02
C ARG A 34 -11.15 -4.68 -4.30
N LYS A 35 -9.90 -4.30 -3.98
CA LYS A 35 -8.95 -5.16 -3.28
C LYS A 35 -9.42 -5.48 -1.85
N LEU A 36 -9.97 -4.50 -1.14
CA LEU A 36 -10.55 -4.67 0.19
C LEU A 36 -11.80 -5.54 0.17
N LEU A 37 -12.73 -5.28 -0.76
CA LEU A 37 -13.97 -6.04 -0.90
C LEU A 37 -13.71 -7.51 -1.23
N ALA A 38 -12.76 -7.79 -2.11
CA ALA A 38 -12.39 -9.15 -2.50
C ALA A 38 -11.38 -9.81 -1.55
N GLN A 39 -10.91 -9.09 -0.52
CA GLN A 39 -9.84 -9.55 0.39
C GLN A 39 -8.57 -10.04 -0.32
N VAL A 40 -8.24 -9.43 -1.46
CA VAL A 40 -7.07 -9.78 -2.29
C VAL A 40 -5.88 -8.86 -2.06
N TYR A 41 -5.91 -8.05 -1.01
CA TYR A 41 -4.79 -7.16 -0.68
C TYR A 41 -3.70 -7.92 0.07
N ASP A 42 -2.70 -8.42 -0.64
CA ASP A 42 -1.47 -8.96 -0.06
C ASP A 42 -0.30 -8.00 -0.33
N ALA A 43 -0.05 -7.11 0.62
CA ALA A 43 1.11 -6.23 0.54
C ALA A 43 2.44 -7.00 0.57
N GLY A 44 2.48 -8.22 1.11
CA GLY A 44 3.67 -9.06 1.18
C GLY A 44 4.18 -9.49 -0.19
N GLU A 45 3.29 -9.65 -1.17
CA GLU A 45 3.67 -9.94 -2.56
C GLU A 45 4.42 -8.79 -3.26
N TYR A 46 4.37 -7.57 -2.71
CA TYR A 46 4.95 -6.37 -3.33
C TYR A 46 6.03 -5.74 -2.46
N PHE A 47 5.90 -5.82 -1.14
CA PHE A 47 6.78 -5.16 -0.18
C PHE A 47 7.14 -6.07 0.98
N GLN A 48 8.39 -5.95 1.43
CA GLN A 48 8.87 -6.57 2.66
C GLN A 48 9.54 -5.52 3.55
N LEU A 49 9.28 -5.61 4.85
CA LEU A 49 9.96 -4.82 5.86
C LEU A 49 11.20 -5.58 6.35
N CYS A 50 12.38 -5.01 6.14
CA CYS A 50 13.66 -5.60 6.50
C CYS A 50 14.29 -4.83 7.66
N GLN A 51 14.68 -5.53 8.71
CA GLN A 51 15.49 -4.96 9.78
C GLN A 51 16.93 -4.81 9.29
N LEU A 52 17.50 -3.63 9.46
CA LEU A 52 18.89 -3.36 9.11
C LEU A 52 19.80 -3.70 10.30
N THR A 53 20.94 -4.31 10.02
CA THR A 53 21.98 -4.57 11.00
C THR A 53 23.24 -3.86 10.54
N TYR A 54 23.71 -2.94 11.38
CA TYR A 54 24.95 -2.20 11.15
C TYR A 54 26.08 -2.93 11.88
N SER A 55 27.29 -2.89 11.32
CA SER A 55 28.47 -3.41 12.01
C SER A 55 28.81 -2.51 13.19
N ASP A 56 29.39 -3.09 14.25
CA ASP A 56 29.75 -2.36 15.46
C ASP A 56 30.69 -1.19 15.11
N GLY A 57 30.18 0.03 15.25
CA GLY A 57 30.91 1.28 14.99
C GLY A 57 30.54 2.03 13.70
N ASP A 58 29.72 1.43 12.82
CA ASP A 58 29.33 2.03 11.53
C ASP A 58 27.91 2.63 11.49
N GLY A 59 27.10 2.41 12.54
CA GLY A 59 25.74 2.95 12.63
C GLY A 59 25.69 4.24 13.45
N ASP A 60 25.16 5.32 12.87
CA ASP A 60 24.82 6.56 13.57
C ASP A 60 23.43 6.46 14.23
N ARG A 61 23.14 7.33 15.21
CA ARG A 61 21.83 7.39 15.88
C ARG A 61 20.67 7.68 14.94
N ASP A 62 20.95 8.35 13.82
CA ASP A 62 19.97 8.72 12.82
C ASP A 62 19.80 7.66 11.71
N ASP A 63 20.58 6.57 11.76
CA ASP A 63 20.46 5.51 10.77
C ASP A 63 19.14 4.74 10.91
N PRO A 64 18.47 4.44 9.78
CA PRO A 64 17.19 3.75 9.83
C PRO A 64 17.37 2.31 10.33
N LEU A 65 16.57 1.90 11.31
CA LEU A 65 16.54 0.50 11.77
C LEU A 65 15.79 -0.44 10.81
N TRP A 66 14.94 0.13 9.96
CA TRP A 66 14.06 -0.60 9.06
C TRP A 66 14.10 -0.02 7.66
N ARG A 67 14.02 -0.90 6.66
CA ARG A 67 13.86 -0.55 5.25
C ARG A 67 12.69 -1.30 4.65
N VAL A 68 11.91 -0.62 3.82
CA VAL A 68 10.94 -1.28 2.94
C VAL A 68 11.64 -1.63 1.63
N ALA A 69 11.58 -2.89 1.23
CA ALA A 69 12.12 -3.39 -0.03
C ALA A 69 10.97 -3.87 -0.94
N VAL A 70 11.14 -3.71 -2.25
CA VAL A 70 10.24 -4.29 -3.25
C VAL A 70 10.57 -5.77 -3.41
N THR A 71 9.58 -6.64 -3.27
CA THR A 71 9.76 -8.10 -3.36
C THR A 71 9.63 -8.64 -4.77
N ARG A 72 8.98 -7.90 -5.68
CA ARG A 72 8.83 -8.29 -7.09
C ARG A 72 10.13 -8.08 -7.88
N PRO A 73 10.66 -9.12 -8.56
CA PRO A 73 11.85 -9.00 -9.40
C PRO A 73 11.73 -7.94 -10.50
N GLU A 74 10.52 -7.78 -11.06
CA GLU A 74 10.21 -6.82 -12.12
C GLU A 74 9.99 -5.40 -11.58
N GLY A 75 10.06 -5.21 -10.26
CA GLY A 75 9.84 -3.94 -9.58
C GLY A 75 8.36 -3.54 -9.47
N ILE A 76 8.14 -2.27 -9.19
CA ILE A 76 6.81 -1.63 -9.17
C ILE A 76 6.81 -0.42 -10.10
N LYS A 77 5.69 -0.16 -10.74
CA LYS A 77 5.52 0.99 -11.64
C LYS A 77 4.52 1.95 -11.04
N ALA A 78 4.86 3.24 -11.04
CA ALA A 78 4.00 4.28 -10.48
C ALA A 78 2.70 4.49 -11.28
N ASP A 79 2.68 4.06 -12.53
CA ASP A 79 1.55 4.16 -13.45
C ASP A 79 0.77 2.85 -13.62
N ASP A 80 1.10 1.79 -12.87
CA ASP A 80 0.36 0.54 -12.91
C ASP A 80 -1.01 0.71 -12.19
N PRO A 81 -2.14 0.59 -12.92
CA PRO A 81 -3.47 0.80 -12.35
C PRO A 81 -3.90 -0.29 -11.35
N ASN A 82 -3.13 -1.39 -11.26
CA ASN A 82 -3.34 -2.47 -10.30
C ASN A 82 -2.46 -2.35 -9.04
N GLN A 83 -1.66 -1.29 -8.87
CA GLN A 83 -1.08 -0.94 -7.58
C GLN A 83 -2.18 -0.53 -6.59
#